data_AF-A0A091MCH9-F1
#
_entry.id   AF-A0A091MCH9-F1
#
_cell.length_a   1.000
_cell.length_b   1.000
_cell.length_c   1.000
_cell.angle_alpha   90.00
_cell.angle_beta   90.00
_cell.angle_gamma   90.00
#
_symmetry.space_group_name_H-M   'P 1'
#
loop_
_entity.id
_entity.type
_entity.pdbx_description
1 polymer ?
#
loop_
_entity_poly.entity_id
_entity_poly.type
_entity_poly.pdbx_seq_one_letter_code
_entity_poly.pdbx_strand_id
1 'polypeptide(L)'
;MNLDFMSLKTTSVAAVKGERHKEKVLERQKAQELEQAVLSERELNPYWKDGGTGLPPEKDEEASVRKVVEDAGLGWLRKSYQRMKEQAEREKRSFEEIVAERYGSVELFQSRLEEAEKAASRKESDHRSGRWRKTDYSQSEKEKKERHVEKATRDEDDRN
;
A
#
# COMPACT_ATOMS: atom_id res chain seq x y z
N MET A 1 -68.79 35.67 34.12
CA MET A 1 -68.10 34.86 33.09
C MET A 1 -67.82 33.51 33.71
N ASN A 2 -68.37 32.42 33.15
CA ASN A 2 -68.17 31.07 33.70
C ASN A 2 -66.82 30.54 33.18
N LEU A 3 -65.86 30.33 34.07
CA LEU A 3 -64.62 29.64 33.76
C LEU A 3 -64.90 28.14 33.74
N ASP A 4 -64.78 27.53 32.57
CA ASP A 4 -65.07 26.13 32.36
C ASP A 4 -63.85 25.29 32.78
N PHE A 5 -63.89 24.74 33.98
CA PHE A 5 -62.73 24.03 34.58
C PHE A 5 -62.43 22.70 33.86
N MET A 6 -63.40 22.15 33.12
CA MET A 6 -63.29 20.89 32.39
C MET A 6 -62.54 21.02 31.05
N SER A 7 -62.30 22.23 30.55
CA SER A 7 -61.51 22.45 29.33
C SER A 7 -59.99 22.50 29.58
N LEU A 8 -59.56 22.53 30.84
CA LEU A 8 -58.15 22.56 31.22
C LEU A 8 -57.57 21.14 31.12
N LYS A 9 -56.58 20.98 30.24
CA LYS A 9 -55.85 19.71 30.09
C LYS A 9 -55.09 19.41 31.39
N THR A 10 -55.56 18.44 32.17
CA THR A 10 -54.89 18.00 33.39
C THR A 10 -53.74 17.05 33.01
N THR A 11 -52.51 17.56 32.96
CA THR A 11 -51.33 16.70 32.84
C THR A 11 -50.85 16.29 34.22
N SER A 12 -50.56 14.99 34.40
CA SER A 12 -50.03 14.49 35.66
C SER A 12 -48.59 14.98 35.86
N VAL A 13 -48.18 15.20 37.11
CA VAL A 13 -46.79 15.58 37.44
C VAL A 13 -45.77 14.55 36.90
N ALA A 14 -46.16 13.28 36.80
CA ALA A 14 -45.35 12.22 36.21
C ALA A 14 -45.14 12.41 34.70
N ALA A 15 -46.17 12.82 33.95
CA ALA A 15 -46.05 13.09 32.52
C ALA A 15 -45.09 14.26 32.25
N VAL A 16 -45.21 15.35 33.00
CA VAL A 16 -44.33 16.53 32.89
C VAL A 16 -42.87 16.18 33.22
N LYS A 17 -42.63 15.33 34.23
CA LYS A 17 -41.27 14.84 34.55
C LYS A 17 -40.73 13.92 33.46
N GLY A 18 -41.57 13.07 32.87
CA GLY A 18 -41.20 12.18 31.77
C GLY A 18 -40.79 12.93 30.50
N GLU A 19 -41.55 13.96 30.12
CA GLU A 19 -41.23 14.84 28.98
C GLU A 19 -39.90 15.56 29.19
N ARG A 20 -39.70 16.19 30.36
CA ARG A 20 -38.43 16.84 30.71
C ARG A 20 -37.24 15.88 30.70
N HIS A 21 -37.44 14.63 31.10
CA HIS A 21 -36.38 13.63 31.07
C HIS A 21 -36.02 13.22 29.64
N LYS A 22 -37.03 13.07 28.77
CA LYS A 22 -36.81 12.80 27.34
C LYS A 22 -36.07 13.95 26.67
N GLU A 23 -36.47 15.19 26.93
CA GLU A 23 -35.76 16.39 26.44
C GLU A 23 -34.30 16.40 26.90
N LYS A 24 -34.01 16.12 28.18
CA LYS A 24 -32.64 16.03 28.69
C LYS A 24 -31.81 14.94 28.03
N VAL A 25 -32.41 13.80 27.70
CA VAL A 25 -31.72 12.71 26.99
C VAL A 25 -31.40 13.14 25.56
N LEU A 26 -32.34 13.78 24.86
CA LEU A 26 -32.14 14.28 23.50
C LEU A 26 -31.05 15.35 23.45
N GLU A 27 -31.03 16.28 24.42
CA GLU A 27 -29.97 17.29 24.51
C GLU A 27 -28.59 16.68 24.76
N ARG A 28 -28.50 15.62 25.59
CA ARG A 28 -27.24 14.88 25.79
C ARG A 28 -26.78 14.16 24.54
N GLN A 29 -27.70 13.56 23.79
CA GLN A 29 -27.38 12.89 22.53
C GLN A 29 -26.83 13.89 21.50
N LYS A 30 -27.50 15.03 21.33
CA LYS A 30 -27.00 16.11 20.46
C LYS A 30 -25.62 16.61 20.89
N ALA A 31 -25.38 16.78 22.19
CA ALA A 31 -24.08 17.21 22.68
C ALA A 31 -22.98 16.18 22.36
N GLN A 32 -23.26 14.88 22.52
CA GLN A 32 -22.33 13.81 22.18
C GLN A 32 -22.04 13.75 20.67
N GLU A 33 -23.05 13.95 19.82
CA GLU A 33 -22.88 14.00 18.37
C GLU A 33 -21.99 15.18 17.94
N LEU A 34 -22.18 16.35 18.54
CA LEU A 34 -21.34 17.52 18.28
C LEU A 34 -19.89 17.32 18.75
N GLU A 35 -19.69 16.72 19.93
CA GLU A 35 -18.35 16.40 20.44
C GLU A 35 -17.65 15.39 19.52
N GLN A 36 -18.36 14.35 19.06
CA GLN A 36 -17.82 13.37 18.11
C GLN A 36 -17.46 14.00 16.76
N ALA A 37 -18.30 14.90 16.24
CA ALA A 37 -18.02 15.62 15.00
C ALA A 37 -16.73 16.45 15.12
N VAL A 38 -16.56 17.21 16.20
CA VAL A 38 -15.34 18.00 16.45
C VAL A 38 -14.09 17.14 16.59
N LEU A 39 -14.21 15.94 17.18
CA LEU A 39 -13.11 14.99 17.27
C LEU A 39 -12.73 14.45 15.88
N SER A 40 -13.72 14.03 15.08
CA SER A 40 -13.50 13.48 13.73
C SER A 40 -12.83 14.48 12.78
N GLU A 41 -13.14 15.78 12.88
CA GLU A 41 -12.48 16.83 12.09
C GLU A 41 -10.98 16.96 12.41
N ARG A 42 -10.60 16.68 13.66
CA ARG A 42 -9.22 16.78 14.17
C ARG A 42 -8.45 15.47 14.09
N GLU A 43 -9.12 14.36 13.81
CA GLU A 43 -8.50 13.04 13.74
C GLU A 43 -7.64 12.90 12.48
N LEU A 44 -6.32 12.94 12.68
CA LEU A 44 -5.35 12.68 11.63
C LEU A 44 -5.27 11.19 11.25
N ASN A 45 -5.73 10.30 12.14
CA ASN A 45 -5.64 8.86 11.93
C ASN A 45 -6.63 8.39 10.85
N PRO A 46 -6.17 7.82 9.73
CA PRO A 46 -7.04 7.33 8.67
C PRO A 46 -8.09 6.32 9.14
N TYR A 47 -7.78 5.53 10.18
CA TYR A 47 -8.65 4.47 10.67
C TYR A 47 -9.71 4.93 11.70
N TRP A 48 -9.71 6.21 12.08
CA TRP A 48 -10.70 6.78 13.02
C TRP A 48 -11.73 7.70 12.34
N LYS A 49 -11.41 8.25 11.16
CA LYS A 49 -12.19 9.30 10.48
C LYS A 49 -13.69 9.02 10.24
N ASP A 50 -14.06 7.76 10.04
CA ASP A 50 -15.44 7.36 9.71
C ASP A 50 -16.14 6.61 10.86
N GLY A 51 -15.76 6.89 12.12
CA GLY A 51 -16.21 6.12 13.27
C GLY A 51 -15.61 4.70 13.29
N GLY A 52 -14.43 4.55 12.69
CA GLY A 52 -13.71 3.29 12.61
C GLY A 52 -13.14 2.88 13.96
N THR A 53 -12.85 1.58 14.10
CA THR A 53 -12.27 0.97 15.31
C THR A 53 -10.81 1.36 15.56
N GLY A 54 -10.22 2.14 14.65
CA GLY A 54 -8.84 2.57 14.79
C GLY A 54 -7.78 1.55 14.51
N LEU A 55 -8.21 0.36 14.11
CA LEU A 55 -7.37 -0.70 13.63
C LEU A 55 -7.57 -0.80 12.12
N PRO A 56 -6.50 -1.08 11.37
CA PRO A 56 -6.65 -1.50 9.98
C PRO A 56 -7.67 -2.63 9.92
N PRO A 57 -8.61 -2.63 8.96
CA PRO A 57 -9.54 -3.74 8.81
C PRO A 57 -8.72 -5.03 8.63
N GLU A 58 -9.14 -6.11 9.30
CA GLU A 58 -8.62 -7.48 9.09
C GLU A 58 -9.04 -8.04 7.72
N LYS A 59 -9.01 -7.21 6.68
CA LYS A 59 -9.05 -7.67 5.30
C LYS A 59 -7.68 -8.27 5.02
N ASP A 60 -7.65 -9.58 5.18
CA ASP A 60 -6.83 -10.57 4.48
C ASP A 60 -5.36 -10.19 4.31
N GLU A 61 -4.48 -11.07 4.81
CA GLU A 61 -3.02 -11.04 4.64
C GLU A 61 -2.53 -11.00 3.17
N GLU A 62 -3.40 -10.77 2.21
CA GLU A 62 -3.22 -10.86 0.76
C GLU A 62 -2.46 -9.68 0.15
N ALA A 63 -2.23 -8.61 0.90
CA ALA A 63 -1.38 -7.51 0.43
C ALA A 63 -0.44 -7.01 1.53
N SER A 64 0.28 -7.92 2.18
CA SER A 64 1.67 -7.56 2.44
C SER A 64 2.32 -7.32 1.08
N VAL A 65 2.22 -6.08 0.58
CA VAL A 65 3.10 -5.56 -0.44
C VAL A 65 4.45 -5.59 0.24
N ARG A 66 5.08 -6.77 0.26
CA ARG A 66 6.48 -6.94 0.57
C ARG A 66 7.10 -5.99 -0.42
N LYS A 67 7.51 -4.82 0.05
CA LYS A 67 8.30 -3.89 -0.74
C LYS A 67 9.55 -4.69 -1.04
N VAL A 68 9.53 -5.42 -2.16
CA VAL A 68 10.64 -6.22 -2.63
C VAL A 68 11.68 -5.16 -2.94
N VAL A 69 12.58 -4.95 -1.98
CA VAL A 69 13.77 -4.14 -2.16
C VAL A 69 14.36 -4.58 -3.48
N GLU A 70 14.68 -3.64 -4.35
CA GLU A 70 14.91 -3.91 -5.77
C GLU A 70 15.94 -5.02 -6.02
N ASP A 71 16.90 -5.18 -5.10
CA ASP A 71 17.98 -6.17 -5.12
C ASP A 71 17.81 -7.30 -4.08
N ALA A 72 16.59 -7.50 -3.54
CA ALA A 72 16.29 -8.39 -2.41
C ALA A 72 17.18 -8.19 -1.18
N GLY A 73 17.86 -7.04 -1.10
CA GLY A 73 18.78 -6.73 -0.03
C GLY A 73 20.18 -7.37 -0.12
N LEU A 74 20.58 -7.86 -1.28
CA LEU A 74 21.93 -8.39 -1.51
C LEU A 74 23.05 -7.44 -1.05
N GLY A 75 22.90 -6.14 -1.33
CA GLY A 75 23.90 -5.14 -0.96
C GLY A 75 24.12 -4.98 0.55
N TRP A 76 23.06 -5.07 1.37
CA TRP A 76 23.20 -4.97 2.83
C TRP A 76 23.75 -6.26 3.43
N LEU A 77 23.39 -7.42 2.87
CA LEU A 77 23.94 -8.71 3.30
C LEU A 77 25.45 -8.80 3.04
N ARG A 78 25.94 -8.36 1.86
CA ARG A 78 27.38 -8.30 1.57
C ARG A 78 28.14 -7.38 2.52
N LYS A 79 27.58 -6.19 2.79
CA LYS A 79 28.18 -5.24 3.76
C LYS A 79 28.15 -5.78 5.18
N SER A 80 27.08 -6.46 5.58
CA SER A 80 26.95 -7.11 6.88
C SER A 80 28.02 -8.18 7.06
N TYR A 81 28.21 -9.04 6.05
CA TYR A 81 29.26 -10.05 6.02
C TYR A 81 30.65 -9.45 6.22
N GLN A 82 30.97 -8.38 5.49
CA GLN A 82 32.24 -7.67 5.64
C GLN A 82 32.43 -7.12 7.06
N ARG A 83 31.41 -6.47 7.63
CA ARG A 83 31.48 -5.96 9.01
C ARG A 83 31.63 -7.06 10.05
N MET A 84 31.00 -8.21 9.84
CA MET A 84 31.15 -9.35 10.74
C MET A 84 32.57 -9.93 10.69
N LYS A 85 33.22 -9.93 9.52
CA LYS A 85 34.65 -10.25 9.40
C LYS A 85 35.53 -9.25 10.14
N GLU A 86 35.31 -7.96 9.92
CA GLU A 86 36.04 -6.89 10.61
C GLU A 86 35.84 -6.98 12.14
N GLN A 87 34.63 -7.32 12.58
CA GLN A 87 34.33 -7.50 14.00
C GLN A 87 35.01 -8.75 14.57
N ALA A 88 35.06 -9.86 13.83
CA ALA A 88 35.78 -11.07 14.22
C ALA A 88 37.28 -10.78 14.40
N GLU A 89 37.88 -10.02 13.47
CA GLU A 89 39.28 -9.60 13.55
C GLU A 89 39.53 -8.65 14.72
N ARG A 90 38.63 -7.69 14.96
CA ARG A 90 38.75 -6.70 16.03
C ARG A 90 38.61 -7.32 17.42
N GLU A 91 37.65 -8.23 17.58
CA GLU A 91 37.34 -8.87 18.86
C GLU A 91 38.12 -10.16 19.08
N LYS A 92 38.83 -10.66 18.05
CA LYS A 92 39.51 -11.97 18.03
C LYS A 92 38.58 -13.13 18.36
N ARG A 93 37.30 -13.01 17.99
CA ARG A 93 36.27 -14.05 18.14
C ARG A 93 36.12 -14.82 16.84
N SER A 94 35.50 -16.00 16.92
CA SER A 94 35.20 -16.74 15.69
C SER A 94 34.13 -15.99 14.88
N PHE A 95 34.29 -15.99 13.56
CA PHE A 95 33.30 -15.39 12.66
C PHE A 95 31.92 -16.05 12.81
N GLU A 96 31.90 -17.36 13.05
CA GLU A 96 30.69 -18.16 13.19
C GLU A 96 29.85 -17.75 14.41
N GLU A 97 30.47 -17.46 15.55
CA GLU A 97 29.79 -16.96 16.75
C GLU A 97 29.10 -15.62 16.49
N ILE A 98 29.78 -14.67 15.84
CA ILE A 98 29.20 -13.35 15.54
C ILE A 98 28.01 -13.46 14.58
N VAL A 99 28.09 -14.37 13.60
CA VAL A 99 26.97 -14.62 12.69
C VAL A 99 25.82 -15.30 13.41
N ALA A 100 26.10 -16.27 14.27
CA ALA A 100 25.09 -16.96 15.07
C ALA A 100 24.36 -16.00 16.02
N GLU A 101 25.06 -15.05 16.64
CA GLU A 101 24.44 -14.02 17.50
C GLU A 101 23.46 -13.11 16.73
N ARG A 102 23.81 -12.72 15.50
CA ARG A 102 23.01 -11.77 14.72
C ARG A 102 21.91 -12.42 13.90
N TYR A 103 22.18 -13.56 13.30
CA TYR A 103 21.32 -14.23 12.33
C TYR A 103 20.83 -15.61 12.80
N GLY A 104 21.26 -16.06 13.98
CA GLY A 104 20.91 -17.36 14.58
C GLY A 104 21.86 -18.49 14.17
N SER A 105 22.15 -18.60 12.86
CA SER A 105 23.04 -19.62 12.32
C SER A 105 23.76 -19.13 11.07
N VAL A 106 24.96 -19.66 10.82
CA VAL A 106 25.75 -19.40 9.62
C VAL A 106 25.01 -19.87 8.36
N GLU A 107 24.32 -21.00 8.43
CA GLU A 107 23.58 -21.57 7.30
C GLU A 107 22.39 -20.71 6.90
N LEU A 108 21.69 -20.15 7.89
CA LEU A 108 20.57 -19.23 7.66
C LEU A 108 21.04 -17.95 6.96
N PHE A 109 22.22 -17.45 7.35
CA PHE A 109 22.82 -16.28 6.71
C PHE A 109 23.22 -16.57 5.26
N GLN A 110 23.88 -17.71 5.01
CA GLN A 110 24.26 -18.13 3.66
C GLN A 110 23.04 -18.34 2.76
N SER A 111 22.02 -19.04 3.26
CA SER A 111 20.76 -19.27 2.53
C SER A 111 20.10 -17.95 2.12
N ARG A 112 20.06 -16.96 3.01
CA ARG A 112 19.54 -15.62 2.71
C ARG A 112 20.39 -14.86 1.69
N LEU A 113 21.71 -14.99 1.75
CA LEU A 113 22.63 -14.39 0.77
C LEU A 113 22.38 -14.98 -0.62
N GLU A 114 22.27 -16.30 -0.72
CA GLU A 114 22.00 -17.01 -1.97
C GLU A 114 20.63 -16.71 -2.55
N GLU A 115 19.59 -16.63 -1.70
CA GLU A 115 18.25 -16.24 -2.11
C GLU A 115 18.23 -14.83 -2.69
N ALA A 116 18.94 -13.89 -2.04
CA ALA A 116 19.08 -12.53 -2.53
C ALA A 116 19.89 -12.46 -3.85
N GLU A 117 20.92 -13.27 -4.02
CA GLU A 117 21.69 -13.38 -5.26
C GLU A 117 20.85 -13.92 -6.42
N LYS A 118 20.06 -14.98 -6.18
CA LYS A 118 19.14 -15.52 -7.18
C LYS A 118 18.04 -14.53 -7.56
N ALA A 119 17.53 -13.79 -6.58
CA ALA A 119 16.52 -12.77 -6.83
C ALA A 119 17.08 -11.59 -7.66
N ALA A 120 18.30 -11.14 -7.34
CA ALA A 120 18.98 -10.09 -8.10
C ALA A 120 19.34 -10.54 -9.53
N SER A 121 19.87 -11.75 -9.70
CA SER A 121 20.26 -12.27 -11.02
C SER A 121 19.06 -12.47 -11.94
N ARG A 122 17.92 -12.94 -11.40
CA ARG A 122 16.68 -13.10 -12.16
C ARG A 122 16.20 -11.75 -12.71
N LYS A 123 16.28 -10.70 -11.90
CA LYS A 123 15.87 -9.36 -12.32
C LYS A 123 16.83 -8.74 -13.35
N GLU A 124 18.15 -8.98 -13.25
CA GLU A 124 19.10 -8.57 -14.29
C GLU A 124 18.75 -9.22 -15.64
N SER A 125 18.39 -10.50 -15.63
CA SER A 125 17.97 -11.20 -16.85
C SER A 125 16.66 -10.65 -17.44
N ASP A 126 15.68 -10.29 -16.60
CA ASP A 126 14.42 -9.66 -17.03
C ASP A 126 14.65 -8.24 -17.57
N HIS A 127 15.57 -7.48 -16.98
CA HIS A 127 15.96 -6.16 -17.49
C HIS A 127 16.76 -6.26 -18.79
N ARG A 128 17.54 -7.34 -18.99
CA ARG A 128 18.21 -7.63 -20.27
C ARG A 128 17.25 -8.10 -21.35
N SER A 129 16.22 -8.87 -21.01
CA SER A 129 15.26 -9.42 -21.97
C SER A 129 14.19 -8.41 -22.38
N GLY A 130 13.82 -7.47 -21.51
CA GLY A 130 12.84 -6.41 -21.79
C GLY A 130 13.42 -5.17 -22.46
N ARG A 131 14.74 -4.97 -22.42
CA ARG A 131 15.41 -3.86 -23.10
C ARG A 131 15.62 -4.25 -24.55
N TRP A 132 14.73 -3.80 -25.44
CA TRP A 132 14.75 -3.99 -26.91
C TRP A 132 13.91 -5.15 -27.48
N ARG A 133 12.62 -5.26 -27.15
CA ARG A 133 11.65 -5.44 -28.26
C ARG A 133 11.46 -4.08 -28.94
N LYS A 134 12.47 -3.67 -29.69
CA LYS A 134 12.33 -2.65 -30.71
C LYS A 134 11.40 -3.29 -31.74
N THR A 135 10.10 -2.98 -31.69
CA THR A 135 9.22 -3.28 -32.82
C THR A 135 9.89 -2.65 -34.03
N ASP A 136 10.28 -3.47 -35.01
CA ASP A 136 10.95 -3.04 -36.24
C ASP A 136 10.02 -2.15 -37.08
N TYR A 137 9.78 -0.92 -36.61
CA TYR A 137 9.05 0.10 -37.35
C TYR A 137 9.80 0.51 -38.63
N SER A 138 11.10 0.18 -38.72
CA SER A 138 11.93 0.46 -39.88
C SER A 138 11.75 -0.54 -41.03
N GLN A 139 11.38 -1.80 -40.79
CA GLN A 139 11.11 -2.74 -41.89
C GLN A 139 9.75 -2.47 -42.55
N SER A 140 8.72 -2.14 -41.76
CA SER A 140 7.39 -1.87 -42.32
C SER A 140 7.34 -0.63 -43.21
N GLU A 141 8.15 0.39 -42.93
CA GLU A 141 8.26 1.60 -43.77
C GLU A 141 8.99 1.31 -45.08
N LYS A 142 10.06 0.50 -45.06
CA LYS A 142 10.77 0.08 -46.28
C LYS A 142 9.88 -0.75 -47.20
N GLU A 143 9.16 -1.71 -46.65
CA GLU A 143 8.25 -2.58 -47.43
C GLU A 143 7.08 -1.79 -48.02
N LYS A 144 6.59 -0.74 -47.33
CA LYS A 144 5.58 0.19 -47.89
C LYS A 144 6.16 1.05 -49.02
N LYS A 145 7.40 1.54 -48.87
CA LYS A 145 8.07 2.33 -49.91
C LYS A 145 8.36 1.50 -51.16
N GLU A 146 8.83 0.26 -51.00
CA GLU A 146 9.07 -0.66 -52.12
C GLU A 146 7.77 -0.97 -52.86
N ARG A 147 6.68 -1.27 -52.15
CA ARG A 147 5.34 -1.43 -52.77
C ARG A 147 4.86 -0.20 -53.52
N HIS A 148 5.19 1.00 -53.05
CA HIS A 148 4.85 2.25 -53.75
C HIS A 148 5.68 2.46 -55.03
N VAL A 149 6.96 2.12 -55.01
CA VAL A 149 7.85 2.23 -56.19
C VAL A 149 7.49 1.17 -57.25
N GLU A 150 7.17 -0.05 -56.84
CA GLU A 150 6.72 -1.12 -57.75
C GLU A 150 5.38 -0.77 -58.42
N LYS A 151 4.48 -0.10 -57.70
CA LYS A 151 3.21 0.36 -58.28
C LYS A 151 3.41 1.53 -59.26
N ALA A 152 4.29 2.47 -58.95
CA ALA A 152 4.60 3.60 -59.82
C ALA A 152 5.29 3.17 -61.12
N THR A 153 6.17 2.15 -61.07
CA THR A 153 6.86 1.63 -62.26
C THR A 153 5.93 0.86 -63.19
N ARG A 154 4.94 0.12 -62.66
CA ARG A 154 3.90 -0.52 -63.48
C ARG A 154 3.02 0.49 -64.25
N ASP A 155 2.69 1.61 -63.62
CA ASP A 155 1.83 2.64 -64.25
C ASP A 155 2.56 3.43 -65.37
N GLU A 156 3.89 3.40 -65.42
CA GLU A 156 4.69 4.04 -66.48
C GLU A 156 4.88 3.14 -67.71
N ASP A 157 4.96 1.82 -67.54
CA ASP A 157 5.09 0.86 -68.65
C ASP A 157 3.78 0.70 -69.46
N ASP A 158 2.62 0.95 -68.85
CA ASP A 158 1.30 0.89 -69.51
C ASP A 158 0.96 2.16 -70.34
N ARG A 159 1.84 3.17 -70.34
CA ARG A 159 1.62 4.46 -71.04
C ARG A 159 2.42 4.67 -72.33
N ASN A 160 3.10 3.65 -72.84
CA ASN A 160 3.86 3.73 -74.09
C ASN A 160 3.23 2.86 -75.20
#